data_AF-A0A537NKM5-F1
#
_entry.id   AF-A0A537NKM5-F1
#
_cell.length_a   1.000
_cell.length_b   1.000
_cell.length_c   1.000
_cell.angle_alpha   90.00
_cell.angle_beta   90.00
_cell.angle_gamma   90.00
#
_symmetry.space_group_name_H-M   'P 1'
#
loop_
_entity.id
_entity.type
_entity.pdbx_description
1 polymer ?
#
loop_
_entity_poly.entity_id
_entity_poly.type
_entity_poly.pdbx_seq_one_letter_code
_entity_poly.pdbx_strand_id
1 'polypeptide(L)'
;MVSISACFSESYTEARAKFCRAAAEAGGAIRSWLNPNALGPNGEPLYLDTARFGPADASNMLVLISSTHGVEGHCGSGAQIAWLATGGPTRLPNDTGALVVHAINPYGFAWTRRVNEDNVDLNRNFVDHDKAYPANEGYLALADAILPKDWSDDSKAATQRVFDSYAQKHGAFALQGAISSGQYSHPDGIFFGGAKPTWSNRTIRRIAREELGRARRVGIIDFHTGLGPFGHGELICAVPPTAKSFPRARAWYGDEMTSPESGTSTSAIVVGIMTDAFPQERRSPSNTAPTRCPRCWAQCAPTTGCIIAAPLPRHSRANSRPT
;
A
#
# COMPACT_ATOMS: atom_id res chain seq x y z
N MET A 1 -10.93 25.33 7.41
CA MET A 1 -10.56 24.05 8.06
C MET A 1 -11.63 23.04 7.70
N VAL A 2 -11.28 21.89 7.13
CA VAL A 2 -12.26 20.85 6.76
C VAL A 2 -12.56 19.98 7.99
N SER A 3 -13.80 19.54 8.18
CA SER A 3 -14.15 18.66 9.31
C SER A 3 -13.66 17.22 9.06
N ILE A 4 -13.38 16.48 10.14
CA ILE A 4 -12.96 15.06 10.05
C ILE A 4 -14.02 14.23 9.32
N SER A 5 -15.30 14.39 9.65
CA SER A 5 -16.40 13.65 9.01
C SER A 5 -16.57 13.97 7.52
N ALA A 6 -16.13 15.15 7.06
CA ALA A 6 -16.12 15.49 5.65
C ALA A 6 -15.00 14.79 4.88
N CYS A 7 -13.96 14.29 5.57
CA CYS A 7 -12.84 13.59 4.95
C CYS A 7 -12.98 12.08 5.01
N PHE A 8 -13.27 11.52 6.18
CA PHE A 8 -13.26 10.07 6.38
C PHE A 8 -14.63 9.45 6.15
N SER A 9 -14.66 8.17 5.78
CA SER A 9 -15.89 7.46 5.41
C SER A 9 -15.93 6.05 6.01
N GLU A 10 -17.14 5.59 6.32
CA GLU A 10 -17.38 4.24 6.85
C GLU A 10 -17.49 3.19 5.73
N SER A 11 -17.67 3.62 4.48
CA SER A 11 -17.75 2.72 3.32
C SER A 11 -16.91 3.21 2.14
N TYR A 12 -16.49 2.26 1.31
CA TYR A 12 -15.83 2.53 0.03
C TYR A 12 -16.69 3.44 -0.88
N THR A 13 -17.99 3.18 -0.98
CA THR A 13 -18.89 3.94 -1.85
C THR A 13 -18.97 5.42 -1.43
N GLU A 14 -19.08 5.67 -0.13
CA GLU A 14 -19.02 7.03 0.42
C GLU A 14 -17.63 7.66 0.21
N ALA A 15 -16.55 6.93 0.51
CA ALA A 15 -15.17 7.39 0.32
C ALA A 15 -14.89 7.81 -1.12
N ARG A 16 -15.29 6.97 -2.10
CA ARG A 16 -15.16 7.25 -3.53
C ARG A 16 -15.93 8.50 -3.94
N ALA A 17 -17.19 8.63 -3.49
CA ALA A 17 -17.98 9.81 -3.80
C ALA A 17 -17.34 11.10 -3.24
N LYS A 18 -16.83 11.06 -2.01
CA LYS A 18 -16.10 12.18 -1.40
C LYS A 18 -14.81 12.50 -2.15
N PHE A 19 -14.01 11.49 -2.49
CA PHE A 19 -12.78 11.64 -3.26
C PHE A 19 -13.03 12.29 -4.62
N CYS A 20 -13.93 11.73 -5.42
CA CYS A 20 -14.21 12.26 -6.76
C CYS A 20 -14.72 13.70 -6.71
N ARG A 21 -15.58 14.04 -5.72
CA ARG A 21 -16.05 15.41 -5.52
C ARG A 21 -14.90 16.36 -5.15
N ALA A 22 -14.11 16.01 -4.13
CA ALA A 22 -12.99 16.84 -3.70
C ALA A 22 -11.92 17.02 -4.79
N ALA A 23 -11.68 15.97 -5.58
CA ALA A 23 -10.76 16.02 -6.71
C ALA A 23 -11.27 16.94 -7.82
N ALA A 24 -12.57 16.88 -8.14
CA ALA A 24 -13.19 17.74 -9.14
C ALA A 24 -13.20 19.21 -8.70
N GLU A 25 -13.58 19.48 -7.44
CA GLU A 25 -13.55 20.82 -6.83
C GLU A 25 -12.14 21.42 -6.83
N ALA A 26 -11.11 20.59 -6.66
CA ALA A 26 -9.72 21.00 -6.74
C ALA A 26 -9.17 21.13 -8.19
N GLY A 27 -10.02 20.92 -9.21
CA GLY A 27 -9.64 21.03 -10.63
C GLY A 27 -8.84 19.85 -11.17
N GLY A 28 -8.95 18.67 -10.56
CA GLY A 28 -8.20 17.48 -10.95
C GLY A 28 -8.74 16.82 -12.21
N ALA A 29 -7.83 16.34 -13.08
CA ALA A 29 -8.20 15.47 -14.19
C ALA A 29 -8.46 14.05 -13.67
N ILE A 30 -9.74 13.69 -13.54
CA ILE A 30 -10.16 12.39 -12.98
C ILE A 30 -10.22 11.32 -14.08
N ARG A 31 -9.74 10.12 -13.77
CA ARG A 31 -9.94 8.89 -14.58
C ARG A 31 -10.36 7.75 -13.66
N SER A 32 -11.28 6.91 -14.13
CA SER A 32 -11.79 5.76 -13.39
C SER A 32 -11.44 4.45 -14.08
N TRP A 33 -10.99 3.47 -13.32
CA TRP A 33 -10.52 2.17 -13.77
C TRP A 33 -11.38 1.08 -13.12
N LEU A 34 -12.31 0.51 -13.88
CA LEU A 34 -13.20 -0.55 -13.41
C LEU A 34 -12.40 -1.82 -13.08
N ASN A 35 -12.62 -2.39 -11.89
CA ASN A 35 -12.25 -3.77 -11.59
C ASN A 35 -13.36 -4.70 -12.13
N PRO A 36 -13.10 -5.50 -13.19
CA PRO A 36 -14.11 -6.38 -13.76
C PRO A 36 -14.28 -7.70 -13.00
N ASN A 37 -13.42 -8.00 -12.02
CA ASN A 37 -13.35 -9.33 -11.40
C ASN A 37 -14.29 -9.49 -10.20
N ALA A 38 -14.80 -8.39 -9.64
CA ALA A 38 -15.61 -8.44 -8.42
C ALA A 38 -16.54 -7.24 -8.29
N LEU A 39 -17.55 -7.40 -7.44
CA LEU A 39 -18.48 -6.36 -7.00
C LEU A 39 -18.29 -6.07 -5.52
N GLY A 40 -18.76 -4.91 -5.08
CA GLY A 40 -18.86 -4.56 -3.67
C GLY A 40 -19.93 -5.39 -2.94
N PRO A 41 -20.01 -5.26 -1.60
CA PRO A 41 -20.93 -6.04 -0.78
C PRO A 41 -22.41 -5.81 -1.11
N ASN A 42 -22.76 -4.69 -1.76
CA ASN A 42 -24.13 -4.38 -2.20
C ASN A 42 -24.30 -4.53 -3.73
N GLY A 43 -23.38 -5.20 -4.41
CA GLY A 43 -23.40 -5.39 -5.85
C GLY A 43 -22.92 -4.18 -6.66
N GLU A 44 -22.36 -3.16 -6.01
CA GLU A 44 -21.84 -1.97 -6.70
C GLU A 44 -20.55 -2.26 -7.48
N PRO A 45 -20.32 -1.57 -8.61
CA PRO A 45 -19.06 -1.67 -9.34
C PRO A 45 -17.89 -1.06 -8.56
N LEU A 46 -16.74 -1.72 -8.64
CA LEU A 46 -15.51 -1.34 -7.92
C LEU A 46 -14.52 -0.66 -8.87
N TYR A 47 -13.93 0.44 -8.43
CA TYR A 47 -13.06 1.29 -9.23
C TYR A 47 -11.82 1.70 -8.44
N LEU A 48 -10.71 1.74 -9.16
CA LEU A 48 -9.58 2.61 -8.82
C LEU A 48 -9.81 3.92 -9.59
N ASP A 49 -9.82 5.05 -8.91
CA ASP A 49 -9.88 6.38 -9.49
C ASP A 49 -8.52 7.09 -9.33
N THR A 50 -8.15 7.88 -10.33
CA THR A 50 -6.96 8.74 -10.30
C THR A 50 -7.37 10.19 -10.49
N ALA A 51 -6.75 11.13 -9.79
CA ALA A 51 -6.87 12.56 -10.03
C ALA A 51 -5.49 13.18 -10.24
N ARG A 52 -5.28 13.80 -11.41
CA ARG A 52 -4.01 14.46 -11.77
C ARG A 52 -4.11 15.98 -11.66
N PHE A 53 -3.05 16.61 -11.14
CA PHE A 53 -2.90 18.05 -10.95
C PHE A 53 -1.55 18.54 -11.47
N GLY A 54 -1.47 19.84 -11.78
CA GLY A 54 -0.26 20.51 -12.27
C GLY A 54 0.00 20.33 -13.77
N PRO A 55 1.13 20.87 -14.27
CA PRO A 55 1.45 20.88 -15.70
C PRO A 55 1.45 19.48 -16.34
N ALA A 56 1.03 19.38 -17.60
CA ALA A 56 1.03 18.12 -18.36
C ALA A 56 2.43 17.54 -18.58
N ASP A 57 3.44 18.38 -18.50
CA ASP A 57 4.87 18.10 -18.72
C ASP A 57 5.71 18.24 -17.44
N ALA A 58 5.08 18.27 -16.26
CA ALA A 58 5.78 18.43 -14.99
C ALA A 58 6.94 17.43 -14.82
N SER A 59 8.12 17.97 -14.53
CA SER A 59 9.34 17.18 -14.32
C SER A 59 9.39 16.53 -12.94
N ASN A 60 8.61 17.02 -11.98
CA ASN A 60 8.52 16.49 -10.63
C ASN A 60 7.08 16.02 -10.36
N MET A 61 6.91 14.82 -9.85
CA MET A 61 5.58 14.27 -9.53
C MET A 61 5.52 13.81 -8.07
N LEU A 62 4.47 14.21 -7.37
CA LEU A 62 4.03 13.61 -6.12
C LEU A 62 2.93 12.59 -6.41
N VAL A 63 3.08 11.35 -5.97
CA VAL A 63 2.07 10.31 -6.09
C VAL A 63 1.52 10.00 -4.70
N LEU A 64 0.21 10.07 -4.51
CA LEU A 64 -0.45 9.77 -3.24
C LEU A 64 -1.36 8.55 -3.44
N ILE A 65 -1.13 7.45 -2.75
CA ILE A 65 -1.79 6.16 -2.99
C ILE A 65 -2.49 5.72 -1.73
N SER A 66 -3.74 5.26 -1.85
CA SER A 66 -4.48 4.68 -0.74
C SER A 66 -4.90 3.26 -1.06
N SER A 67 -5.14 2.49 0.00
CA SER A 67 -5.76 1.17 -0.06
C SER A 67 -4.91 0.13 -0.79
N THR A 68 -3.58 0.14 -0.59
CA THR A 68 -2.74 -1.02 -0.98
C THR A 68 -3.19 -2.26 -0.21
N HIS A 69 -3.32 -2.14 1.11
CA HIS A 69 -4.19 -3.01 1.87
C HIS A 69 -5.59 -2.41 1.88
N GLY A 70 -6.59 -3.19 1.46
CA GLY A 70 -7.91 -2.67 1.17
C GLY A 70 -8.55 -1.90 2.33
N VAL A 71 -8.59 -2.51 3.52
CA VAL A 71 -9.12 -1.97 4.78
C VAL A 71 -8.48 -0.64 5.20
N GLU A 72 -7.25 -0.39 4.77
CA GLU A 72 -6.53 0.84 5.12
C GLU A 72 -6.98 2.02 4.23
N GLY A 73 -7.82 1.74 3.23
CA GLY A 73 -8.51 2.72 2.40
C GLY A 73 -9.38 3.69 3.22
N HIS A 74 -9.98 3.26 4.33
CA HIS A 74 -10.76 4.15 5.20
C HIS A 74 -9.93 5.34 5.69
N CYS A 75 -8.67 5.08 6.04
CA CYS A 75 -7.73 6.10 6.51
C CYS A 75 -7.10 6.86 5.34
N GLY A 76 -6.52 6.13 4.38
CA GLY A 76 -5.81 6.73 3.26
C GLY A 76 -6.69 7.62 2.37
N SER A 77 -7.94 7.22 2.14
CA SER A 77 -8.92 8.05 1.43
C SER A 77 -9.18 9.36 2.16
N GLY A 78 -9.38 9.32 3.48
CA GLY A 78 -9.59 10.51 4.29
C GLY A 78 -8.41 11.48 4.22
N ALA A 79 -7.18 10.97 4.28
CA ALA A 79 -5.98 11.79 4.13
C ALA A 79 -5.89 12.45 2.75
N GLN A 80 -6.19 11.71 1.68
CA GLN A 80 -6.22 12.25 0.32
C GLN A 80 -7.29 13.34 0.16
N ILE A 81 -8.51 13.10 0.67
CA ILE A 81 -9.62 14.09 0.63
C ILE A 81 -9.24 15.34 1.42
N ALA A 82 -8.63 15.19 2.60
CA ALA A 82 -8.17 16.33 3.40
C ALA A 82 -7.10 17.14 2.66
N TRP A 83 -6.14 16.48 2.01
CA TRP A 83 -5.11 17.16 1.21
C TRP A 83 -5.73 17.95 0.05
N LEU A 84 -6.70 17.37 -0.67
CA LEU A 84 -7.43 18.03 -1.75
C LEU A 84 -8.22 19.24 -1.23
N ALA A 85 -9.08 19.02 -0.23
CA ALA A 85 -9.99 20.04 0.31
C ALA A 85 -9.27 21.22 0.99
N THR A 86 -8.02 21.01 1.43
CA THR A 86 -7.22 22.07 2.07
C THR A 86 -6.29 22.78 1.09
N GLY A 87 -6.44 22.59 -0.23
CA GLY A 87 -5.63 23.30 -1.23
C GLY A 87 -4.26 22.68 -1.47
N GLY A 88 -4.13 21.35 -1.31
CA GLY A 88 -2.91 20.62 -1.67
C GLY A 88 -2.41 20.92 -3.08
N PRO A 89 -3.26 20.77 -4.12
CA PRO A 89 -2.88 21.05 -5.50
C PRO A 89 -2.41 22.49 -5.77
N THR A 90 -3.00 23.48 -5.10
CA THR A 90 -2.66 24.90 -5.30
C THR A 90 -1.32 25.29 -4.65
N ARG A 91 -0.80 24.44 -3.77
CA ARG A 91 0.52 24.62 -3.12
C ARG A 91 1.65 23.90 -3.85
N LEU A 92 1.38 23.23 -4.97
CA LEU A 92 2.44 22.58 -5.74
C LEU A 92 3.40 23.63 -6.31
N PRO A 93 4.72 23.45 -6.17
CA PRO A 93 5.70 24.32 -6.82
C PRO A 93 5.54 24.32 -8.35
N ASN A 94 6.11 25.35 -8.99
CA ASN A 94 6.28 25.34 -10.44
C ASN A 94 6.96 24.05 -10.92
N ASP A 95 6.59 23.53 -12.09
CA ASP A 95 7.13 22.28 -12.66
C ASP A 95 6.92 21.04 -11.75
N THR A 96 5.91 21.08 -10.87
CA THR A 96 5.50 19.94 -10.02
C THR A 96 4.04 19.60 -10.26
N GLY A 97 3.77 18.32 -10.52
CA GLY A 97 2.43 17.76 -10.60
C GLY A 97 2.15 16.82 -9.43
N ALA A 98 0.87 16.47 -9.27
CA ALA A 98 0.45 15.44 -8.33
C ALA A 98 -0.46 14.42 -9.01
N LEU A 99 -0.34 13.15 -8.63
CA LEU A 99 -1.20 12.05 -9.04
C LEU A 99 -1.75 11.38 -7.78
N VAL A 100 -3.04 11.55 -7.52
CA VAL A 100 -3.71 10.90 -6.39
C VAL A 100 -4.41 9.65 -6.90
N VAL A 101 -4.13 8.50 -6.30
CA VAL A 101 -4.64 7.17 -6.66
C VAL A 101 -5.53 6.67 -5.51
N HIS A 102 -6.84 6.62 -5.75
CA HIS A 102 -7.90 6.25 -4.81
C HIS A 102 -8.84 5.22 -5.45
N ALA A 103 -8.82 3.93 -5.14
CA ALA A 103 -8.00 3.19 -4.19
C ALA A 103 -7.50 1.95 -4.92
N ILE A 104 -6.24 1.56 -4.74
CA ILE A 104 -5.61 0.52 -5.59
C ILE A 104 -6.23 -0.88 -5.40
N ASN A 105 -6.74 -1.19 -4.19
CA ASN A 105 -7.51 -2.38 -3.89
C ASN A 105 -8.97 -2.03 -3.55
N PRO A 106 -9.82 -1.71 -4.54
CA PRO A 106 -11.19 -1.31 -4.27
C PRO A 106 -12.03 -2.45 -3.71
N TYR A 107 -11.70 -3.71 -4.00
CA TYR A 107 -12.33 -4.88 -3.40
C TYR A 107 -12.08 -4.95 -1.91
N GLY A 108 -10.81 -4.96 -1.50
CA GLY A 108 -10.47 -5.02 -0.09
C GLY A 108 -10.99 -3.81 0.68
N PHE A 109 -11.07 -2.63 0.05
CA PHE A 109 -11.71 -1.47 0.67
C PHE A 109 -13.21 -1.70 0.91
N ALA A 110 -13.95 -2.09 -0.14
CA ALA A 110 -15.38 -2.30 -0.04
C ALA A 110 -15.76 -3.42 0.94
N TRP A 111 -14.95 -4.48 1.00
CA TRP A 111 -15.17 -5.64 1.87
C TRP A 111 -14.47 -5.54 3.23
N THR A 112 -13.81 -4.41 3.54
CA THR A 112 -13.03 -4.22 4.78
C THR A 112 -11.99 -5.34 5.00
N ARG A 113 -11.25 -5.69 3.94
CA ARG A 113 -10.20 -6.71 3.93
C ARG A 113 -8.85 -6.12 3.55
N ARG A 114 -7.78 -6.69 4.08
CA ARG A 114 -6.40 -6.37 3.64
C ARG A 114 -6.15 -6.75 2.18
N VAL A 115 -6.63 -7.92 1.78
CA VAL A 115 -6.37 -8.57 0.48
C VAL A 115 -7.35 -8.16 -0.61
N ASN A 116 -7.02 -8.46 -1.87
CA ASN A 116 -7.92 -8.27 -3.01
C ASN A 116 -8.95 -9.43 -3.15
N GLU A 117 -9.67 -9.45 -4.27
CA GLU A 117 -10.68 -10.44 -4.63
C GLU A 117 -10.15 -11.88 -4.74
N ASP A 118 -8.84 -12.05 -4.94
CA ASP A 118 -8.17 -13.34 -5.09
C ASP A 118 -7.47 -13.79 -3.79
N ASN A 119 -7.80 -13.16 -2.66
CA ASN A 119 -7.07 -13.32 -1.38
C ASN A 119 -5.58 -12.93 -1.45
N VAL A 120 -5.20 -12.10 -2.44
CA VAL A 120 -3.81 -11.65 -2.61
C VAL A 120 -3.54 -10.38 -1.82
N ASP A 121 -2.49 -10.40 -1.01
CA ASP A 121 -1.89 -9.19 -0.43
C ASP A 121 -1.12 -8.45 -1.54
N LEU A 122 -1.62 -7.28 -1.93
CA LEU A 122 -1.01 -6.50 -3.01
C LEU A 122 0.43 -6.12 -2.71
N ASN A 123 0.81 -5.98 -1.43
CA ASN A 123 2.17 -5.64 -1.05
C ASN A 123 3.11 -6.84 -1.05
N ARG A 124 2.68 -7.98 -1.61
CA ARG A 124 3.50 -9.15 -1.98
C ARG A 124 3.38 -9.49 -3.47
N ASN A 125 2.50 -8.85 -4.23
CA ASN A 125 2.21 -9.25 -5.60
C ASN A 125 3.16 -8.65 -6.65
N PHE A 126 4.09 -7.77 -6.30
CA PHE A 126 4.96 -7.09 -7.28
C PHE A 126 6.32 -7.77 -7.48
N VAL A 127 6.38 -9.07 -7.18
CA VAL A 127 7.51 -9.93 -7.55
C VAL A 127 7.59 -10.14 -9.06
N ASP A 128 8.71 -10.69 -9.52
CA ASP A 128 8.87 -11.17 -10.89
C ASP A 128 8.14 -12.50 -11.06
N HIS A 129 6.92 -12.45 -11.59
CA HIS A 129 6.07 -13.63 -11.80
C HIS A 129 6.57 -14.59 -12.88
N ASP A 130 7.63 -14.25 -13.63
CA ASP A 130 8.29 -15.16 -14.58
C ASP A 130 9.38 -16.02 -13.90
N LYS A 131 9.62 -15.81 -12.59
CA LYS A 131 10.62 -16.54 -11.80
C LYS A 131 9.98 -17.39 -10.71
N ALA A 132 10.78 -18.27 -10.11
CA ALA A 132 10.37 -18.99 -8.91
C ALA A 132 10.05 -18.00 -7.77
N TYR A 133 8.96 -18.27 -7.06
CA TYR A 133 8.54 -17.45 -5.93
C TYR A 133 9.49 -17.61 -4.73
N PRO A 134 9.69 -16.54 -3.94
CA PRO A 134 10.45 -16.63 -2.69
C PRO A 134 9.86 -17.69 -1.75
N ALA A 135 10.73 -18.59 -1.27
CA ALA A 135 10.35 -19.53 -0.23
C ALA A 135 10.27 -18.82 1.14
N ASN A 136 9.33 -19.26 1.98
CA ASN A 136 9.21 -18.81 3.36
C ASN A 136 9.04 -20.03 4.27
N GLU A 137 10.17 -20.66 4.61
CA GLU A 137 10.20 -21.88 5.44
C GLU A 137 9.56 -21.66 6.81
N GLY A 138 9.69 -20.45 7.38
CA GLY A 138 9.04 -20.08 8.64
C GLY A 138 7.52 -20.13 8.52
N TYR A 139 6.94 -19.59 7.44
CA TYR A 139 5.51 -19.71 7.19
C TYR A 139 5.11 -21.17 7.00
N LEU A 140 5.87 -21.96 6.23
CA LEU A 140 5.57 -23.38 6.02
C LEU A 140 5.51 -24.15 7.34
N ALA A 141 6.42 -23.87 8.27
CA ALA A 141 6.43 -24.48 9.60
C ALA A 141 5.24 -24.07 10.48
N LEU A 142 4.59 -22.94 10.15
CA LEU A 142 3.50 -22.36 10.94
C LEU A 142 2.13 -22.44 10.24
N ALA A 143 2.06 -22.92 8.99
CA ALA A 143 0.88 -22.79 8.14
C ALA A 143 -0.40 -23.35 8.76
N ASP A 144 -0.33 -24.55 9.34
CA ASP A 144 -1.47 -25.21 10.00
C ASP A 144 -1.92 -24.48 11.28
N ALA A 145 -1.00 -23.81 11.98
CA ALA A 145 -1.33 -23.00 13.14
C ALA A 145 -1.89 -21.63 12.75
N ILE A 146 -1.43 -21.06 11.64
CA ILE A 146 -1.90 -19.79 11.08
C ILE A 146 -3.35 -19.92 10.59
N LEU A 147 -3.67 -21.01 9.90
CA LEU A 147 -5.02 -21.29 9.40
C LEU A 147 -5.46 -22.69 9.89
N PRO A 148 -5.91 -22.79 11.16
CA PRO A 148 -6.40 -24.05 11.69
C PRO A 148 -7.70 -24.46 10.98
N LYS A 149 -7.97 -25.77 10.96
CA LYS A 149 -9.17 -26.34 10.30
C LYS A 149 -10.48 -25.86 10.93
N ASP A 150 -10.44 -25.51 12.20
CA ASP A 150 -11.53 -24.88 12.94
C ASP A 150 -11.00 -23.84 13.92
N TRP A 151 -11.90 -23.01 14.44
CA TRP A 151 -11.60 -21.95 15.41
C TRP A 151 -12.18 -22.27 16.80
N SER A 152 -12.17 -23.55 17.19
CA SER A 152 -12.50 -23.97 18.55
C SER A 152 -11.47 -23.44 19.55
N ASP A 153 -11.82 -23.43 20.84
CA ASP A 153 -10.90 -22.98 21.89
C ASP A 153 -9.68 -23.92 21.99
N ASP A 154 -9.85 -25.21 21.70
CA ASP A 154 -8.75 -26.18 21.62
C ASP A 154 -7.80 -25.88 20.47
N SER A 155 -8.32 -25.59 19.26
CA SER A 155 -7.52 -25.20 18.11
C SER A 155 -6.77 -23.89 18.34
N LYS A 156 -7.41 -22.89 18.95
CA LYS A 156 -6.76 -21.63 19.34
C LYS A 156 -5.61 -21.88 20.34
N ALA A 157 -5.84 -22.69 21.36
CA ALA A 157 -4.82 -23.05 22.33
C ALA A 157 -3.66 -23.84 21.68
N ALA A 158 -3.95 -24.73 20.73
CA ALA A 158 -2.94 -25.44 19.96
C ALA A 158 -2.11 -24.49 19.08
N THR A 159 -2.76 -23.58 18.34
CA THR A 159 -2.09 -22.52 17.57
C THR A 159 -1.16 -21.69 18.46
N GLN A 160 -1.65 -21.24 19.63
CA GLN A 160 -0.84 -20.45 20.55
C GLN A 160 0.40 -21.21 21.02
N ARG A 161 0.27 -22.50 21.36
CA ARG A 161 1.43 -23.34 21.73
C ARG A 161 2.46 -23.44 20.61
N VAL A 162 2.02 -23.55 19.35
CA VAL A 162 2.92 -23.59 18.19
C VAL A 162 3.65 -22.25 18.02
N PHE A 163 2.95 -21.14 18.13
CA PHE A 163 3.55 -19.81 18.05
C PHE A 163 4.54 -19.54 19.19
N ASP A 164 4.19 -19.90 20.43
CA ASP A 164 5.05 -19.75 21.59
C ASP A 164 6.32 -20.60 21.45
N SER A 165 6.19 -21.86 21.01
CA SER A 165 7.33 -22.75 20.76
C SER A 165 8.25 -22.21 19.67
N TYR A 166 7.68 -21.70 18.57
CA TYR A 166 8.46 -21.09 17.50
C TYR A 166 9.17 -19.82 17.99
N ALA A 167 8.48 -18.95 18.73
CA ALA A 167 9.06 -17.74 19.29
C ALA A 167 10.14 -18.03 20.33
N GLN A 168 10.00 -19.06 21.16
CA GLN A 168 11.03 -19.48 22.12
C GLN A 168 12.29 -19.97 21.40
N LYS A 169 12.14 -20.69 20.29
CA LYS A 169 13.26 -21.25 19.53
C LYS A 169 13.95 -20.24 18.62
N HIS A 170 13.19 -19.34 17.98
CA HIS A 170 13.67 -18.46 16.92
C HIS A 170 13.64 -16.97 17.26
N GLY A 171 12.98 -16.59 18.36
CA GLY A 171 12.76 -15.21 18.77
C GLY A 171 11.46 -14.61 18.21
N ALA A 172 10.94 -13.60 18.90
CA ALA A 172 9.69 -12.93 18.52
C ALA A 172 9.74 -12.26 17.14
N PHE A 173 10.88 -11.64 16.78
CA PHE A 173 11.08 -11.05 15.46
C PHE A 173 11.09 -12.09 14.33
N ALA A 174 11.61 -13.29 14.59
CA ALA A 174 11.59 -14.37 13.61
C ALA A 174 10.16 -14.92 13.40
N LEU A 175 9.35 -15.01 14.47
CA LEU A 175 7.93 -15.36 14.35
C LEU A 175 7.18 -14.31 13.51
N GLN A 176 7.37 -13.02 13.82
CA GLN A 176 6.77 -11.92 13.05
C GLN A 176 7.19 -11.99 11.58
N GLY A 177 8.48 -12.18 11.30
CA GLY A 177 9.02 -12.30 9.95
C GLY A 177 8.45 -13.51 9.20
N ALA A 178 8.38 -14.67 9.85
CA ALA A 178 7.79 -15.88 9.27
C ALA A 178 6.33 -15.66 8.82
N ILE A 179 5.52 -15.02 9.66
CA ILE A 179 4.11 -14.76 9.36
C ILE A 179 3.95 -13.66 8.30
N SER A 180 4.64 -12.53 8.48
CA SER A 180 4.35 -11.30 7.74
C SER A 180 5.16 -11.09 6.47
N SER A 181 6.31 -11.76 6.26
CA SER A 181 7.16 -11.54 5.07
C SER A 181 6.50 -11.93 3.74
N GLY A 182 5.41 -12.70 3.78
CA GLY A 182 4.64 -13.15 2.63
C GLY A 182 4.95 -14.58 2.21
N GLN A 183 4.05 -15.17 1.43
CA GLN A 183 4.17 -16.55 0.94
C GLN A 183 3.40 -16.73 -0.37
N TYR A 184 3.72 -17.80 -1.12
CA TYR A 184 3.16 -18.05 -2.45
C TYR A 184 2.69 -19.50 -2.65
N SER A 185 2.59 -20.28 -1.56
CA SER A 185 2.25 -21.71 -1.59
C SER A 185 0.88 -22.04 -0.99
N HIS A 186 0.28 -21.12 -0.22
CA HIS A 186 -0.99 -21.30 0.47
C HIS A 186 -1.99 -20.22 0.02
N PRO A 187 -2.76 -20.45 -1.06
CA PRO A 187 -3.68 -19.45 -1.60
C PRO A 187 -4.76 -19.01 -0.60
N ASP A 188 -5.16 -19.89 0.32
CA ASP A 188 -6.14 -19.59 1.37
C ASP A 188 -5.51 -18.94 2.62
N GLY A 189 -4.18 -18.91 2.69
CA GLY A 189 -3.42 -18.38 3.81
C GLY A 189 -3.37 -16.85 3.85
N ILE A 190 -2.85 -16.32 4.95
CA ILE A 190 -2.58 -14.88 5.09
C ILE A 190 -1.27 -14.51 4.38
N PHE A 191 -1.16 -13.23 4.01
CA PHE A 191 0.00 -12.66 3.29
C PHE A 191 0.36 -13.43 2.00
N PHE A 192 -0.63 -14.05 1.35
CA PHE A 192 -0.47 -14.70 0.05
C PHE A 192 -0.16 -13.66 -1.04
N GLY A 193 0.94 -13.82 -1.76
CA GLY A 193 1.37 -12.87 -2.80
C GLY A 193 0.78 -13.15 -4.19
N GLY A 194 -0.01 -14.19 -4.36
CA GLY A 194 -0.65 -14.52 -5.64
C GLY A 194 0.27 -15.29 -6.60
N ALA A 195 -0.34 -16.02 -7.52
CA ALA A 195 0.37 -16.84 -8.51
C ALA A 195 0.57 -16.14 -9.87
N LYS A 196 0.15 -14.87 -10.00
CA LYS A 196 0.26 -14.04 -11.22
C LYS A 196 0.04 -12.56 -10.86
N PRO A 197 0.39 -11.59 -11.73
CA PRO A 197 0.05 -10.20 -11.51
C PRO A 197 -1.47 -10.02 -11.40
N THR A 198 -1.96 -9.43 -10.31
CA THR A 198 -3.40 -9.13 -10.12
C THR A 198 -3.88 -8.01 -11.06
N TRP A 199 -5.19 -7.76 -11.09
CA TRP A 199 -5.74 -6.59 -11.80
C TRP A 199 -5.12 -5.29 -11.28
N SER A 200 -5.06 -5.10 -9.96
CA SER A 200 -4.46 -3.93 -9.32
C SER A 200 -3.00 -3.71 -9.74
N ASN A 201 -2.21 -4.79 -9.80
CA ASN A 201 -0.82 -4.76 -10.27
C ASN A 201 -0.71 -4.25 -11.71
N ARG A 202 -1.47 -4.84 -12.64
CA ARG A 202 -1.43 -4.43 -14.05
C ARG A 202 -1.93 -2.98 -14.24
N THR A 203 -2.96 -2.59 -13.50
CA THR A 203 -3.56 -1.26 -13.56
C THR A 203 -2.59 -0.19 -13.05
N ILE A 204 -1.96 -0.38 -11.88
CA ILE A 204 -1.01 0.63 -11.36
C ILE A 204 0.23 0.77 -12.24
N ARG A 205 0.72 -0.34 -12.82
CA ARG A 205 1.81 -0.29 -13.80
C ARG A 205 1.43 0.51 -15.05
N ARG A 206 0.21 0.30 -15.55
CA ARG A 206 -0.32 1.09 -16.67
C ARG A 206 -0.41 2.58 -16.33
N ILE A 207 -0.97 2.92 -15.17
CA ILE A 207 -1.04 4.30 -14.68
C ILE A 207 0.36 4.91 -14.58
N ALA A 208 1.34 4.20 -14.00
CA ALA A 208 2.71 4.68 -13.88
C ALA A 208 3.33 4.99 -15.25
N ARG A 209 3.15 4.12 -16.25
CA ARG A 209 3.63 4.36 -17.63
C ARG A 209 2.98 5.58 -18.27
N GLU A 210 1.66 5.71 -18.14
CA GLU A 210 0.88 6.77 -18.79
C GLU A 210 1.09 8.14 -18.13
N GLU A 211 1.11 8.20 -16.81
CA GLU A 211 1.06 9.46 -16.05
C GLU A 211 2.43 10.00 -15.63
N LEU A 212 3.45 9.12 -15.55
CA LEU A 212 4.77 9.47 -15.00
C LEU A 212 5.91 9.36 -16.01
N GLY A 213 5.62 9.04 -17.28
CA GLY A 213 6.63 8.82 -18.32
C GLY A 213 7.55 10.03 -18.59
N ARG A 214 7.06 11.25 -18.33
CA ARG A 214 7.84 12.50 -18.47
C ARG A 214 8.51 12.98 -17.19
N ALA A 215 8.07 12.48 -16.03
CA ALA A 215 8.60 12.90 -14.76
C ALA A 215 10.09 12.51 -14.68
N ARG A 216 10.94 13.42 -14.19
CA ARG A 216 12.35 13.16 -13.88
C ARG A 216 12.49 12.66 -12.44
N ARG A 217 11.73 13.26 -11.52
CA ARG A 217 11.73 12.94 -10.08
C ARG A 217 10.32 12.58 -9.65
N VAL A 218 10.19 11.54 -8.84
CA VAL A 218 8.89 11.10 -8.32
C VAL A 218 9.01 10.81 -6.83
N GLY A 219 8.21 11.53 -6.03
CA GLY A 219 7.93 11.18 -4.64
C GLY A 219 6.61 10.42 -4.58
N ILE A 220 6.55 9.34 -3.82
CA ILE A 220 5.39 8.48 -3.65
C ILE A 220 5.09 8.42 -2.16
N ILE A 221 3.83 8.59 -1.81
CA ILE A 221 3.33 8.34 -0.48
C ILE A 221 2.20 7.33 -0.60
N ASP A 222 2.32 6.20 0.08
CA ASP A 222 1.30 5.15 0.15
C ASP A 222 0.76 5.09 1.59
N PHE A 223 -0.50 5.39 1.80
CA PHE A 223 -1.09 5.47 3.15
C PHE A 223 -1.42 4.06 3.66
N HIS A 224 -0.84 3.69 4.80
CA HIS A 224 -1.07 2.42 5.50
C HIS A 224 -1.43 2.66 6.96
N THR A 225 -2.09 1.68 7.57
CA THR A 225 -2.37 1.63 9.00
C THR A 225 -2.08 0.25 9.58
N GLY A 226 -2.17 0.10 10.91
CA GLY A 226 -2.04 -1.19 11.58
C GLY A 226 -0.67 -1.49 12.19
N LEU A 227 0.28 -0.57 12.11
CA LEU A 227 1.57 -0.64 12.79
C LEU A 227 1.74 0.51 13.80
N GLY A 228 2.53 0.27 14.84
CA GLY A 228 2.93 1.27 15.82
C GLY A 228 1.84 1.67 16.84
N PRO A 229 2.15 2.62 17.74
CA PRO A 229 1.21 3.13 18.72
C PRO A 229 0.00 3.80 18.06
N PHE A 230 -1.15 3.70 18.72
CA PHE A 230 -2.37 4.36 18.24
C PHE A 230 -2.17 5.88 18.10
N GLY A 231 -2.52 6.43 16.93
CA GLY A 231 -2.43 7.86 16.64
C GLY A 231 -1.02 8.36 16.31
N HIS A 232 -0.03 7.48 16.23
CA HIS A 232 1.32 7.82 15.80
C HIS A 232 1.52 7.46 14.32
N GLY A 233 2.05 8.39 13.54
CA GLY A 233 2.45 8.16 12.15
C GLY A 233 3.94 7.90 12.05
N GLU A 234 4.33 6.84 11.35
CA GLU A 234 5.73 6.47 11.10
C GLU A 234 6.06 6.63 9.61
N LEU A 235 7.14 7.35 9.29
CA LEU A 235 7.62 7.50 7.92
C LEU A 235 8.55 6.34 7.56
N ILE A 236 7.99 5.29 6.96
CA ILE A 236 8.75 4.10 6.59
C ILE A 236 9.32 4.24 5.17
N CYS A 237 10.65 4.20 5.04
CA CYS A 237 11.32 4.10 3.76
C CYS A 237 11.40 2.63 3.31
N ALA A 238 10.60 2.29 2.30
CA ALA A 238 10.57 0.94 1.72
C ALA A 238 11.73 0.65 0.75
N VAL A 239 12.69 1.56 0.64
CA VAL A 239 13.86 1.44 -0.24
C VAL A 239 15.06 0.96 0.60
N PRO A 240 15.87 0.01 0.12
CA PRO A 240 17.06 -0.45 0.85
C PRO A 240 18.07 0.70 1.05
N PRO A 241 18.78 0.75 2.20
CA PRO A 241 19.83 1.75 2.44
C PRO A 241 20.94 1.78 1.38
N THR A 242 21.13 0.68 0.65
CA THR A 242 22.10 0.55 -0.45
C THR A 242 21.66 1.25 -1.73
N ALA A 243 20.38 1.60 -1.89
CA ALA A 243 19.89 2.27 -3.10
C ALA A 243 20.21 3.76 -3.11
N LYS A 244 20.49 4.29 -4.31
CA LYS A 244 20.79 5.72 -4.54
C LYS A 244 19.64 6.67 -4.16
N SER A 245 18.40 6.18 -4.04
CA SER A 245 17.25 6.96 -3.59
C SER A 245 17.21 7.16 -2.08
N PHE A 246 17.86 6.28 -1.29
CA PHE A 246 17.77 6.34 0.17
C PHE A 246 18.34 7.64 0.78
N PRO A 247 19.53 8.13 0.40
CA PRO A 247 20.04 9.41 0.93
C PRO A 247 19.15 10.61 0.57
N ARG A 248 18.45 10.53 -0.56
CA ARG A 248 17.51 11.58 -0.99
C ARG A 248 16.22 11.55 -0.18
N ALA A 249 15.69 10.36 0.10
CA ALA A 249 14.56 10.18 0.99
C ALA A 249 14.87 10.79 2.36
N ARG A 250 16.06 10.49 2.90
CA ARG A 250 16.55 11.08 4.14
C ARG A 250 16.67 12.60 4.08
N ALA A 251 17.15 13.16 2.96
CA ALA A 251 17.24 14.61 2.79
C ALA A 251 15.86 15.31 2.73
N TRP A 252 14.79 14.60 2.36
CA TRP A 252 13.43 15.15 2.33
C TRP A 252 12.71 15.03 3.65
N TYR A 253 12.86 13.90 4.33
CA TYR A 253 12.07 13.55 5.53
C TYR A 253 12.86 13.65 6.84
N GLY A 254 14.17 13.91 6.76
CA GLY A 254 15.03 14.06 7.92
C GLY A 254 15.19 12.76 8.72
N ASP A 255 15.43 12.93 10.01
CA ASP A 255 15.72 11.83 10.94
C ASP A 255 14.47 11.06 11.39
N GLU A 256 13.26 11.55 11.06
CA GLU A 256 12.00 10.85 11.33
C GLU A 256 11.78 9.63 10.41
N MET A 257 12.57 9.52 9.34
CA MET A 257 12.50 8.41 8.39
C MET A 257 13.09 7.12 8.98
N THR A 258 12.26 6.07 9.05
CA THR A 258 12.66 4.72 9.50
C THR A 258 12.90 3.78 8.31
N SER A 259 13.56 2.64 8.55
CA SER A 259 13.87 1.64 7.53
C SER A 259 13.83 0.23 8.11
N PRO A 260 13.02 -0.69 7.54
CA PRO A 260 12.98 -2.10 7.97
C PRO A 260 14.36 -2.76 7.90
N GLU A 261 15.09 -2.52 6.81
CA GLU A 261 16.42 -3.09 6.59
C GLU A 261 17.50 -2.52 7.52
N SER A 262 17.29 -1.31 8.05
CA SER A 262 18.17 -0.73 9.07
C SER A 262 17.75 -1.10 10.50
N GLY A 263 16.67 -1.85 10.67
CA GLY A 263 16.13 -2.24 11.98
C GLY A 263 15.48 -1.09 12.77
N THR A 264 15.23 0.06 12.15
CA THR A 264 14.66 1.24 12.82
C THR A 264 13.14 1.37 12.65
N SER A 265 12.51 0.43 11.93
CA SER A 265 11.09 0.47 11.59
C SER A 265 10.29 -0.64 12.29
N THR A 266 9.02 -0.36 12.57
CA THR A 266 8.06 -1.34 13.09
C THR A 266 7.70 -2.43 12.06
N SER A 267 7.80 -2.11 10.77
CA SER A 267 7.55 -3.05 9.65
C SER A 267 8.69 -4.05 9.47
N ALA A 268 8.34 -5.28 9.09
CA ALA A 268 9.28 -6.31 8.65
C ALA A 268 9.81 -6.02 7.22
N ILE A 269 10.92 -6.67 6.87
CA ILE A 269 11.43 -6.72 5.49
C ILE A 269 10.50 -7.60 4.66
N VAL A 270 10.04 -7.08 3.53
CA VAL A 270 9.05 -7.71 2.65
C VAL A 270 9.48 -7.58 1.20
N VAL A 271 8.99 -8.48 0.35
CA VAL A 271 9.31 -8.50 -1.10
C VAL A 271 8.05 -8.41 -1.94
N GLY A 272 8.18 -7.87 -3.16
CA GLY A 272 7.05 -7.69 -4.06
C GLY A 272 6.13 -6.54 -3.62
N ILE A 273 6.74 -5.46 -3.11
CA ILE A 273 5.99 -4.31 -2.61
C ILE A 273 5.42 -3.50 -3.75
N MET A 274 4.23 -2.91 -3.54
CA MET A 274 3.51 -2.19 -4.60
C MET A 274 4.31 -1.05 -5.21
N THR A 275 5.11 -0.37 -4.41
CA THR A 275 5.95 0.75 -4.87
C THR A 275 7.06 0.32 -5.84
N ASP A 276 7.39 -0.97 -5.94
CA ASP A 276 8.35 -1.49 -6.92
C ASP A 276 7.86 -1.35 -8.36
N ALA A 277 6.54 -1.21 -8.57
CA ALA A 277 5.97 -0.97 -9.89
C ALA A 277 6.56 0.27 -10.56
N PHE A 278 6.67 1.37 -9.82
CA PHE A 278 7.02 2.66 -10.41
C PHE A 278 8.43 2.73 -11.01
N PRO A 279 9.52 2.32 -10.31
CA PRO A 279 10.84 2.32 -10.93
C PRO A 279 10.93 1.34 -12.11
N GLN A 280 10.24 0.20 -12.05
CA GLN A 280 10.25 -0.82 -13.10
C GLN A 280 9.58 -0.35 -14.40
N GLU A 281 8.57 0.51 -14.30
CA GLU A 281 7.84 1.03 -15.46
C GLU A 281 8.48 2.27 -16.10
N ARG A 282 9.49 2.88 -15.45
CA ARG A 282 10.17 4.04 -16.01
C ARG A 282 11.20 3.58 -17.04
N ARG A 283 11.02 4.00 -18.29
CA ARG A 283 11.99 3.78 -19.36
C ARG A 283 13.29 4.52 -19.02
N SER A 284 14.38 3.79 -18.91
CA SER A 284 15.72 4.40 -18.98
C SER A 284 15.93 4.95 -20.41
N PRO A 285 16.43 6.18 -20.60
CA PRO A 285 16.66 6.74 -21.94
C PRO A 285 17.67 5.98 -22.82
N SER A 286 18.29 4.89 -22.32
CA SER A 286 19.35 4.16 -23.01
C SER A 286 19.00 2.75 -23.50
N ASN A 287 17.75 2.28 -23.43
CA ASN A 287 17.41 0.91 -23.86
C ASN A 287 16.51 0.86 -25.10
N THR A 288 17.16 0.92 -26.27
CA THR A 288 16.62 0.36 -27.51
C THR A 288 16.91 -1.15 -27.55
N ALA A 289 15.85 -1.97 -27.43
CA ALA A 289 15.80 -3.43 -27.69
C ALA A 289 16.58 -4.39 -26.74
N PRO A 290 16.14 -5.65 -26.60
CA PRO A 290 16.30 -6.43 -25.38
C PRO A 290 17.56 -7.30 -25.39
N THR A 291 18.44 -7.11 -24.41
CA THR A 291 19.35 -8.16 -23.96
C THR A 291 19.25 -8.28 -22.44
N ARG A 292 18.63 -9.38 -21.99
CA ARG A 292 18.55 -9.80 -20.59
C ARG A 292 19.96 -10.24 -20.17
N CYS A 293 20.59 -9.51 -19.25
CA CYS A 293 21.84 -9.91 -18.59
C CYS A 293 21.61 -9.99 -17.06
N PRO A 294 22.05 -11.06 -16.35
CA PRO A 294 21.48 -11.43 -15.04
C PRO A 294 22.09 -10.75 -13.81
N ARG A 295 22.92 -9.71 -13.94
CA ARG A 295 23.68 -9.16 -12.77
C ARG A 295 23.74 -7.64 -12.64
N CYS A 296 22.82 -6.89 -13.26
CA CYS A 296 22.78 -5.43 -13.12
C CYS A 296 21.34 -4.90 -13.02
N TRP A 297 20.71 -5.05 -11.85
CA TRP A 297 19.48 -4.32 -11.50
C TRP A 297 19.78 -3.11 -10.60
N ALA A 298 20.80 -2.34 -10.98
CA ALA A 298 21.19 -1.12 -10.26
C ALA A 298 21.51 0.01 -11.24
N GLN A 299 20.57 0.39 -12.10
CA GLN A 299 20.66 1.66 -12.82
C GLN A 299 19.32 2.10 -13.44
N CYS A 300 18.83 3.22 -12.89
CA CYS A 300 18.01 4.28 -13.47
C CYS A 300 16.60 4.46 -12.89
N ALA A 301 16.32 5.74 -12.55
CA ALA A 301 15.09 6.35 -12.02
C ALA A 301 14.77 6.15 -10.51
N PRO A 302 14.98 7.17 -9.63
CA PRO A 302 14.61 7.09 -8.22
C PRO A 302 13.12 7.41 -8.02
N THR A 303 12.41 6.46 -7.43
CA THR A 303 11.06 6.60 -6.87
C THR A 303 11.15 6.32 -5.38
N THR A 304 10.47 7.13 -4.57
CA THR A 304 10.60 7.12 -3.10
C THR A 304 9.23 6.87 -2.51
N GLY A 305 8.98 5.79 -1.79
CA GLY A 305 7.73 5.52 -1.07
C GLY A 305 7.81 5.96 0.40
N CYS A 306 6.79 6.65 0.93
CA CYS A 306 6.63 6.96 2.36
C CYS A 306 5.16 6.78 2.79
N ILE A 307 4.90 6.56 4.08
CA ILE A 307 3.56 6.19 4.58
C ILE A 307 3.05 7.24 5.56
N ILE A 308 1.76 7.61 5.52
CA ILE A 308 1.12 8.46 6.53
C ILE A 308 -0.19 7.78 6.99
N ALA A 309 -0.55 7.93 8.27
CA ALA A 309 -1.85 7.53 8.84
C ALA A 309 -2.49 8.74 9.55
N ALA A 310 -3.80 8.90 9.42
CA ALA A 310 -4.60 9.97 10.05
C ALA A 310 -5.92 9.42 10.67
N PRO A 311 -6.46 10.04 11.73
CA PRO A 311 -7.41 9.42 12.66
C PRO A 311 -8.87 9.29 12.16
N LEU A 312 -9.58 8.27 12.63
CA LEU A 312 -11.05 8.19 12.69
C LEU A 312 -11.52 8.36 14.15
N PRO A 313 -12.64 9.08 14.42
CA PRO A 313 -13.12 9.29 15.78
C PRO A 313 -13.74 8.03 16.39
N ARG A 314 -13.51 7.81 17.69
CA ARG A 314 -14.25 6.81 18.49
C ARG A 314 -15.65 7.34 18.78
N HIS A 315 -16.68 6.51 18.54
CA HIS A 315 -17.99 6.69 19.15
C HIS A 315 -17.87 6.60 20.67
N SER A 316 -18.20 7.70 21.37
CA SER A 316 -18.43 7.68 22.81
C SER A 316 -19.75 6.96 23.11
N ARG A 317 -19.69 5.77 23.71
CA ARG A 317 -20.80 5.24 24.51
C ARG A 317 -20.77 5.91 25.89
N ALA A 318 -21.81 6.67 26.19
CA ALA A 318 -22.24 7.10 27.53
C ALA A 318 -23.77 7.33 27.39
N ASN A 319 -24.70 6.80 28.20
CA ASN A 319 -24.70 6.57 29.64
C ASN A 319 -25.56 5.35 29.98
N SER A 320 -25.07 4.50 30.87
CA SER A 320 -25.90 3.89 31.91
C SER A 320 -26.01 4.90 33.07
N ARG A 321 -27.21 5.15 33.58
CA ARG A 321 -27.42 5.74 34.90
C ARG A 321 -28.21 4.75 35.76
N PRO A 322 -27.84 4.59 37.04
CA PRO A 322 -28.63 3.87 38.01
C PRO A 322 -29.64 4.82 38.69
N THR A 323 -30.90 4.39 38.75
CA THR A 323 -31.85 4.47 39.88
C THR A 323 -32.94 3.46 39.61
#